data_AF-P76548-F1
#
_entry.id   AF-P76548-F1
#
_cell.length_a   1.000
_cell.length_b   1.000
_cell.length_c   1.000
_cell.angle_alpha   90.00
_cell.angle_beta   90.00
_cell.angle_gamma   90.00
#
_symmetry.space_group_name_H-M   'P 1'
#
loop_
_entity.id
_entity.type
_entity.pdbx_description
1 polymer ?
#
loop_
_entity_poly.entity_id
_entity_poly.type
_entity_poly.pdbx_seq_one_letter_code
_entity_poly.pdbx_strand_id
1 'polypeptide(L)'
;MKLLIAIILMVLTGVCFADVGDYRLNGEDNARIESVVTDNCEKTAVLVGGDRLARVEIEYIATLCKPVALVIIYDRFDDIAAIPLKVTLKKVLKENSDEKINLLNKMGDLAGRIVAEQYLGMSFE
;
A
#
# COMPACT_ATOMS: atom_id res chain seq x y z
N MET A 1 25.54 -26.86 -14.90
CA MET A 1 24.24 -26.28 -15.31
C MET A 1 23.02 -27.09 -14.81
N LYS A 2 23.14 -27.93 -13.77
CA LYS A 2 22.03 -28.74 -13.21
C LYS A 2 21.31 -28.09 -12.02
N LEU A 3 21.79 -26.94 -11.54
CA LEU A 3 21.28 -26.25 -10.36
C LEU A 3 19.96 -25.47 -10.58
N LEU A 4 19.57 -25.20 -11.84
CA LEU A 4 18.34 -24.46 -12.14
C LEU A 4 17.07 -25.31 -12.10
N ILE A 5 17.17 -26.64 -12.10
CA ILE A 5 15.99 -27.53 -12.16
C ILE A 5 15.43 -27.81 -10.75
N ALA A 6 16.23 -27.65 -9.69
CA ALA A 6 15.78 -27.94 -8.32
C ALA A 6 14.80 -26.88 -7.76
N ILE A 7 14.93 -25.61 -8.19
CA ILE A 7 14.03 -24.54 -7.75
C ILE A 7 12.61 -24.75 -8.29
N ILE A 8 12.47 -25.41 -9.45
CA ILE A 8 11.16 -25.70 -10.04
C ILE A 8 10.44 -26.84 -9.29
N LEU A 9 11.17 -27.77 -8.67
CA LEU A 9 10.55 -28.93 -8.00
C LEU A 9 10.01 -28.63 -6.60
N MET A 10 10.56 -27.66 -5.87
CA MET A 10 10.04 -27.33 -4.54
C MET A 10 8.68 -26.63 -4.58
N VAL A 11 8.31 -25.98 -5.68
CA VAL A 11 6.99 -25.37 -5.85
C VAL A 11 5.89 -26.43 -6.06
N LEU A 12 6.25 -27.66 -6.43
CA LEU A 12 5.27 -28.71 -6.79
C LEU A 12 4.64 -29.47 -5.61
N THR A 13 5.09 -29.27 -4.36
CA THR A 13 4.55 -30.05 -3.22
C THR A 13 3.83 -29.21 -2.16
N GLY A 14 3.69 -27.91 -2.39
CA GLY A 14 2.82 -27.00 -1.66
C GLY A 14 1.54 -26.67 -2.44
N VAL A 15 0.72 -27.69 -2.66
CA VAL A 15 -0.74 -27.68 -2.65
C VAL A 15 -1.44 -26.33 -2.95
N CYS A 16 -1.87 -26.20 -4.22
CA CYS A 16 -3.13 -25.62 -4.70
C CYS A 16 -3.61 -24.27 -4.10
N PHE A 17 -3.39 -23.18 -4.85
CA PHE A 17 -4.40 -22.16 -5.24
C PHE A 17 -3.79 -20.89 -5.82
N ALA A 18 -2.48 -20.86 -6.12
CA ALA A 18 -1.98 -19.91 -7.12
C ALA A 18 -2.22 -20.50 -8.50
N ASP A 19 -3.49 -20.54 -8.93
CA ASP A 19 -3.78 -20.58 -10.35
C ASP A 19 -2.94 -19.46 -10.97
N VAL A 20 -2.15 -19.76 -11.99
CA VAL A 20 -1.30 -18.75 -12.67
C VAL A 20 -2.17 -17.77 -13.46
N GLY A 21 -3.48 -17.78 -13.19
CA GLY A 21 -4.46 -16.80 -13.59
C GLY A 21 -3.93 -15.44 -13.19
N ASP A 22 -3.64 -14.66 -14.22
CA ASP A 22 -3.78 -13.22 -14.26
C ASP A 22 -4.65 -12.75 -13.07
N TYR A 23 -4.02 -12.38 -11.95
CA TYR A 23 -4.72 -12.01 -10.72
C TYR A 23 -5.31 -10.63 -10.92
N ARG A 24 -6.29 -10.55 -11.82
CA ARG A 24 -7.07 -9.36 -12.06
C ARG A 24 -8.02 -9.26 -10.89
N LEU A 25 -7.78 -8.26 -10.05
CA LEU A 25 -8.69 -7.94 -8.96
C LEU A 25 -10.07 -7.65 -9.56
N ASN A 26 -11.09 -8.32 -9.05
CA ASN A 26 -12.45 -8.02 -9.45
C ASN A 26 -12.99 -6.83 -8.63
N GLY A 27 -14.21 -6.39 -8.93
CA GLY A 27 -14.84 -5.27 -8.22
C GLY A 27 -15.05 -5.53 -6.72
N GLU A 28 -15.30 -6.78 -6.32
CA GLU A 28 -15.46 -7.17 -4.91
C GLU A 28 -14.12 -7.15 -4.17
N ASP A 29 -13.03 -7.62 -4.81
CA ASP A 29 -11.67 -7.54 -4.27
C ASP A 29 -11.28 -6.09 -4.04
N ASN A 30 -11.53 -5.21 -5.02
CA ASN A 30 -11.23 -3.78 -4.93
C ASN A 30 -11.98 -3.10 -3.78
N ALA A 31 -13.27 -3.36 -3.63
CA ALA A 31 -14.08 -2.82 -2.53
C ALA A 31 -13.58 -3.31 -1.16
N ARG A 32 -13.17 -4.58 -1.08
CA ARG A 32 -12.62 -5.15 0.16
C ARG A 32 -11.26 -4.58 0.51
N ILE A 33 -10.35 -4.45 -0.46
CA ILE A 33 -9.05 -3.80 -0.29
C ILE A 33 -9.28 -2.37 0.20
N GLU A 34 -10.16 -1.61 -0.45
CA GLU A 34 -10.41 -0.22 -0.10
C GLU A 34 -10.96 -0.05 1.33
N SER A 35 -11.87 -0.93 1.75
CA SER A 35 -12.40 -0.93 3.13
C SER A 35 -11.28 -1.19 4.14
N VAL A 36 -10.48 -2.24 3.95
CA VAL A 36 -9.40 -2.62 4.87
C VAL A 36 -8.32 -1.55 4.94
N VAL A 37 -7.95 -0.97 3.79
CA VAL A 37 -6.97 0.12 3.72
C VAL A 37 -7.47 1.35 4.46
N THR A 38 -8.74 1.72 4.29
CA THR A 38 -9.30 2.92 4.94
C THR A 38 -9.24 2.79 6.47
N ASP A 39 -9.69 1.65 7.02
CA ASP A 39 -9.70 1.41 8.46
C ASP A 39 -8.29 1.36 9.07
N ASN A 40 -7.32 0.80 8.35
CA ASN A 40 -5.94 0.69 8.82
C ASN A 40 -5.16 2.00 8.68
N CYS A 41 -5.49 2.84 7.69
CA CYS A 41 -4.85 4.14 7.50
C CYS A 41 -5.17 5.12 8.63
N GLU A 42 -6.41 5.15 9.11
CA GLU A 42 -6.79 6.01 10.24
C GLU A 42 -6.02 5.62 11.51
N LYS A 43 -5.93 4.32 11.81
CA LYS A 43 -5.17 3.80 12.96
C LYS A 43 -3.67 4.09 12.83
N THR A 44 -3.11 3.86 11.64
CA THR A 44 -1.68 4.03 11.37
C THR A 44 -1.28 5.51 11.42
N ALA A 45 -2.17 6.43 11.02
CA ALA A 45 -1.90 7.87 11.10
C ALA A 45 -1.62 8.33 12.54
N VAL A 46 -2.37 7.81 13.52
CA VAL A 46 -2.14 8.08 14.94
C VAL A 46 -0.80 7.51 15.40
N LEU A 47 -0.45 6.29 14.96
CA LEU A 47 0.80 5.63 15.34
C LEU A 47 2.05 6.35 14.78
N VAL A 48 2.00 6.79 13.52
CA VAL A 48 3.15 7.42 12.84
C VAL A 48 3.50 8.78 13.45
N GLY A 49 2.51 9.59 13.82
CA GLY A 49 2.77 10.90 14.45
C GLY A 49 2.73 10.91 15.97
N GLY A 50 2.28 9.82 16.59
CA GLY A 50 2.03 9.70 18.02
C GLY A 50 0.87 10.57 18.52
N ASP A 51 0.67 10.58 19.84
CA ASP A 51 -0.45 11.27 20.51
C ASP A 51 -0.39 12.81 20.44
N ARG A 52 0.66 13.38 19.83
CA ARG A 52 0.88 14.84 19.76
C ARG A 52 0.26 15.50 18.53
N LEU A 53 -0.18 14.72 17.54
CA LEU A 53 -0.81 15.28 16.35
C LEU A 53 -2.18 15.87 16.65
N ALA A 54 -2.47 17.01 16.04
CA ALA A 54 -3.82 17.54 16.04
C ALA A 54 -4.74 16.64 15.19
N ARG A 55 -6.05 16.62 15.52
CA ARG A 55 -7.05 15.83 14.78
C ARG A 55 -6.97 16.06 13.26
N VAL A 56 -6.82 17.31 12.83
CA VAL A 56 -6.72 17.69 11.41
C VAL A 56 -5.46 17.11 10.74
N GLU A 57 -4.36 16.98 11.48
CA GLU A 57 -3.12 16.40 10.95
C GLU A 57 -3.25 14.89 10.79
N ILE A 58 -3.92 14.21 11.72
CA ILE A 58 -4.26 12.79 11.62
C ILE A 58 -5.17 12.55 10.40
N GLU A 59 -6.23 13.35 10.24
CA GLU A 59 -7.13 13.27 9.08
C GLU A 59 -6.39 13.49 7.76
N TYR A 60 -5.44 14.43 7.71
CA TYR A 60 -4.60 14.66 6.54
C TYR A 60 -3.71 13.45 6.21
N ILE A 61 -3.00 12.91 7.21
CA ILE A 61 -2.13 11.73 7.05
C ILE A 61 -2.96 10.52 6.58
N ALA A 62 -4.14 10.29 7.17
CA ALA A 62 -5.04 9.21 6.77
C ALA A 62 -5.52 9.37 5.31
N THR A 63 -5.83 10.60 4.90
CA THR A 63 -6.26 10.91 3.53
C THR A 63 -5.17 10.60 2.49
N LEU A 64 -3.90 10.83 2.82
CA LEU A 64 -2.77 10.52 1.95
C LEU A 64 -2.34 9.05 2.03
N CYS A 65 -2.46 8.44 3.20
CA CYS A 65 -2.16 7.03 3.43
C CYS A 65 -2.92 6.11 2.47
N LYS A 66 -4.23 6.34 2.31
CA LYS A 66 -5.10 5.49 1.49
C LYS A 66 -4.63 5.35 0.03
N PRO A 67 -4.44 6.44 -0.74
CA PRO A 67 -3.98 6.32 -2.12
C PRO A 67 -2.57 5.72 -2.21
N VAL A 68 -1.66 6.01 -1.27
CA VAL A 68 -0.32 5.39 -1.24
C VAL A 68 -0.42 3.88 -1.07
N ALA A 69 -1.20 3.42 -0.08
CA ALA A 69 -1.39 2.00 0.19
C ALA A 69 -2.02 1.28 -1.02
N LEU A 70 -3.06 1.86 -1.61
CA LEU A 70 -3.73 1.30 -2.78
C LEU A 70 -2.80 1.19 -4.00
N VAL A 71 -1.91 2.17 -4.23
CA VAL A 71 -0.92 2.05 -5.32
C VAL A 71 -0.03 0.84 -5.12
N ILE A 72 0.51 0.64 -3.92
CA ILE A 72 1.44 -0.46 -3.64
C ILE A 72 0.71 -1.81 -3.77
N ILE A 73 -0.52 -1.91 -3.26
CA ILE A 73 -1.32 -3.12 -3.34
C ILE A 73 -1.69 -3.43 -4.79
N TYR A 74 -2.21 -2.46 -5.55
CA TYR A 74 -2.60 -2.67 -6.94
C TYR A 74 -1.40 -2.94 -7.85
N ASP A 75 -0.25 -2.31 -7.61
CA ASP A 75 0.99 -2.63 -8.31
C ASP A 75 1.43 -4.07 -8.08
N ARG A 76 1.21 -4.62 -6.88
CA ARG A 76 1.55 -6.01 -6.57
C ARG A 76 0.74 -7.01 -7.41
N PHE A 77 -0.45 -6.61 -7.86
CA PHE A 77 -1.36 -7.41 -8.69
C PHE A 77 -1.39 -6.97 -10.16
N ASP A 78 -0.45 -6.10 -10.59
CA ASP A 78 -0.43 -5.53 -11.95
C ASP A 78 -1.77 -4.87 -12.37
N ASP A 79 -2.51 -4.32 -11.40
CA ASP A 79 -3.84 -3.75 -11.65
C ASP A 79 -3.77 -2.31 -12.18
N ILE A 80 -4.53 -2.05 -13.25
CA ILE A 80 -4.60 -0.74 -13.92
C ILE A 80 -5.12 0.38 -13.00
N ALA A 81 -5.83 0.06 -11.92
CA ALA A 81 -6.29 1.01 -10.91
C ALA A 81 -5.14 1.75 -10.21
N ALA A 82 -3.92 1.19 -10.21
CA ALA A 82 -2.74 1.88 -9.67
C ALA A 82 -2.39 3.16 -10.45
N ILE A 83 -2.64 3.19 -11.77
CA ILE A 83 -2.22 4.28 -12.66
C ILE A 83 -2.81 5.65 -12.26
N PRO A 84 -4.14 5.83 -12.13
CA PRO A 84 -4.71 7.12 -11.75
C PRO A 84 -4.30 7.58 -10.35
N LEU A 85 -4.08 6.64 -9.43
CA LEU A 85 -3.60 6.95 -8.08
C LEU A 85 -2.16 7.45 -8.10
N LYS A 86 -1.26 6.81 -8.86
CA LYS A 86 0.13 7.29 -9.06
C LYS A 86 0.18 8.71 -9.62
N VAL A 87 -0.65 9.02 -10.61
CA VAL A 87 -0.73 10.37 -11.19
C VAL A 87 -1.16 11.39 -10.15
N THR A 88 -2.13 11.05 -9.31
CA THR A 88 -2.61 11.91 -8.22
C THR A 88 -1.54 12.12 -7.15
N LEU A 89 -0.92 11.03 -6.67
CA LEU A 89 0.13 11.08 -5.65
C LEU A 89 1.35 11.88 -6.11
N LYS A 90 1.76 11.75 -7.38
CA LYS A 90 2.87 12.54 -7.93
C LYS A 90 2.62 14.05 -7.83
N LYS A 91 1.36 14.49 -7.90
CA LYS A 91 0.99 15.91 -7.73
C LYS A 91 1.01 16.32 -6.27
N VAL A 92 0.48 15.48 -5.37
CA VAL A 92 0.35 15.79 -3.94
C VAL A 92 1.68 15.73 -3.20
N LEU A 93 2.50 14.71 -3.51
CA LEU A 93 3.82 14.48 -2.90
C LEU A 93 4.93 15.34 -3.51
N LYS A 94 4.61 16.20 -4.50
CA LYS A 94 5.58 17.15 -5.02
C LYS A 94 5.97 18.11 -3.88
N GLU A 95 7.26 18.35 -3.74
CA GLU A 95 7.79 19.27 -2.71
C GLU A 95 7.07 20.61 -2.75
N ASN A 96 6.60 21.04 -1.57
CA ASN A 96 5.96 22.31 -1.32
C ASN A 96 6.95 23.24 -0.59
N SER A 97 6.77 24.56 -0.70
CA SER A 97 7.54 25.52 0.12
C SER A 97 7.21 25.43 1.61
N ASP A 98 6.05 24.88 1.96
CA ASP A 98 5.61 24.69 3.34
C ASP A 98 6.20 23.41 3.94
N GLU A 99 7.12 23.57 4.90
CA GLU A 99 7.79 22.48 5.61
C GLU A 99 6.82 21.59 6.37
N LYS A 100 5.74 22.16 6.93
CA LYS A 100 4.72 21.39 7.64
C LYS A 100 3.96 20.48 6.68
N ILE A 101 3.58 20.99 5.51
CA ILE A 101 2.95 20.17 4.47
C ILE A 101 3.89 19.06 4.01
N ASN A 102 5.17 19.35 3.79
CA ASN A 102 6.16 18.33 3.43
C ASN A 102 6.29 17.23 4.50
N LEU A 103 6.27 17.60 5.78
CA LEU A 103 6.31 16.64 6.88
C LEU A 103 5.06 15.74 6.90
N LEU A 104 3.87 16.33 6.80
CA LEU A 104 2.61 15.59 6.76
C LEU A 104 2.54 14.67 5.53
N ASN A 105 3.07 15.12 4.39
CA ASN A 105 3.20 14.30 3.19
C ASN A 105 4.08 13.06 3.42
N LYS A 106 5.24 13.23 4.04
CA LYS A 106 6.14 12.12 4.38
C LYS A 106 5.50 11.15 5.37
N MET A 107 4.77 11.65 6.36
CA MET A 107 4.04 10.81 7.31
C MET A 107 2.92 10.02 6.63
N GLY A 108 2.18 10.62 5.70
CA GLY A 108 1.17 9.92 4.90
C GLY A 108 1.76 8.86 3.98
N ASP A 109 2.90 9.14 3.34
CA ASP A 109 3.62 8.13 2.53
C ASP A 109 4.08 6.94 3.40
N LEU A 110 4.68 7.23 4.55
CA LEU A 110 5.10 6.19 5.49
C LEU A 110 3.91 5.36 5.99
N ALA A 111 2.82 6.01 6.41
CA ALA A 111 1.61 5.32 6.86
C ALA A 111 1.03 4.42 5.76
N GLY A 112 0.99 4.90 4.51
CA GLY A 112 0.51 4.11 3.38
C GLY A 112 1.37 2.87 3.10
N ARG A 113 2.69 2.98 3.20
CA ARG A 113 3.62 1.84 3.07
C ARG A 113 3.40 0.81 4.16
N ILE A 114 3.31 1.23 5.42
CA ILE A 114 3.02 0.36 6.57
C ILE A 114 1.71 -0.42 6.32
N VAL A 115 0.64 0.27 5.91
CA VAL A 115 -0.67 -0.37 5.67
C VAL A 115 -0.61 -1.36 4.51
N ALA A 116 0.06 -1.01 3.40
CA ALA A 116 0.22 -1.92 2.26
C ALA A 116 1.03 -3.17 2.63
N GLU A 117 2.12 -3.01 3.37
CA GLU A 117 2.94 -4.12 3.84
C GLU A 117 2.16 -5.05 4.78
N GLN A 118 1.41 -4.50 5.73
CA GLN A 118 0.53 -5.27 6.60
C GLN A 118 -0.53 -6.04 5.81
N TYR A 119 -1.13 -5.41 4.81
CA TYR A 119 -2.12 -6.04 3.94
C TYR A 119 -1.51 -7.20 3.12
N LEU A 120 -0.32 -6.97 2.57
CA LEU A 120 0.39 -7.93 1.72
C LEU A 120 1.18 -9.00 2.50
N GLY A 121 1.27 -8.87 3.83
CA GLY A 121 2.05 -9.77 4.68
C GLY A 121 3.57 -9.63 4.50
N MET A 122 4.05 -8.41 4.21
CA MET A 122 5.47 -8.09 4.03
C MET A 122 6.06 -7.48 5.33
N SER A 123 7.38 -7.63 5.54
CA SER A 123 8.12 -6.99 6.63
C SER A 123 9.02 -5.87 6.11
N PHE A 124 9.21 -4.79 6.88
CA PHE A 124 10.24 -3.78 6.62
C PHE A 124 11.64 -4.43 6.64
N GLU A 125 12.30 -4.51 5.48
CA GLU A 125 13.75 -4.70 5.35
C GLU A 125 14.48 -3.35 5.30
#